data_AF-A0A397F5K7-F1
#
_entry.id   AF-A0A397F5K7-F1
#
_cell.length_a   1.000
_cell.length_b   1.000
_cell.length_c   1.000
_cell.angle_alpha   90.00
_cell.angle_beta   90.00
_cell.angle_gamma   90.00
#
_symmetry.space_group_name_H-M   'P 1'
#
loop_
_entity.id
_entity.type
_entity.pdbx_description
1 polymer ?
#
loop_
_entity_poly.entity_id
_entity_poly.type
_entity_poly.pdbx_seq_one_letter_code
_entity_poly.pdbx_strand_id
1 'polypeptide(L)'
;VVASVLKHSSGFLHNVLRAMPFFESHFVGHSKRILGILKDVQGGTRRLQMLCAHGKSIQDASAAAHVPKLKKLLERLIYETGKLAREHNLMDAFSTGILKQRNLDGSAAPPEAASSDESVSTEQDEED
;
A
#
# COMPACT_ATOMS: atom_id res chain seq x y z
N VAL A 1 8.55 4.56 -19.77
CA VAL A 1 7.39 5.06 -18.98
C VAL A 1 7.45 4.60 -17.52
N VAL A 2 7.58 3.30 -17.23
CA VAL A 2 7.61 2.75 -15.85
C VAL A 2 8.68 3.41 -14.96
N ALA A 3 9.93 3.50 -15.41
CA ALA A 3 11.00 4.15 -14.64
C ALA A 3 10.68 5.61 -14.26
N SER A 4 10.06 6.38 -15.17
CA SER A 4 9.64 7.76 -14.89
C SER A 4 8.53 7.82 -13.83
N VAL A 5 7.54 6.93 -13.90
CA VAL A 5 6.47 6.85 -12.89
C VAL A 5 7.05 6.47 -11.51
N LEU A 6 7.95 5.49 -11.46
CA LEU A 6 8.59 5.08 -10.20
C LEU A 6 9.47 6.20 -9.62
N LYS A 7 10.20 6.92 -10.47
CA LYS A 7 11.04 8.06 -10.05
C LYS A 7 10.22 9.16 -9.38
N HIS A 8 9.08 9.54 -9.94
CA HIS A 8 8.29 10.68 -9.46
C HIS A 8 7.26 10.32 -8.38
N SER A 9 6.80 9.06 -8.32
CA SER A 9 5.79 8.63 -7.35
C SER A 9 6.24 8.71 -5.89
N SER A 10 7.56 8.69 -5.63
CA SER A 10 8.11 8.92 -4.30
C SER A 10 7.68 10.28 -3.74
N GLY A 11 7.70 11.33 -4.56
CA GLY A 11 7.29 12.67 -4.14
C GLY A 11 5.80 12.74 -3.76
N PHE A 12 4.95 12.06 -4.53
CA PHE A 12 3.53 11.94 -4.20
C PHE A 12 3.32 11.28 -2.83
N LEU A 13 3.93 10.10 -2.61
CA LEU A 13 3.79 9.38 -1.33
C LEU A 13 4.33 10.18 -0.15
N HIS A 14 5.47 10.87 -0.32
CA HIS A 14 6.01 11.76 0.70
C HIS A 14 5.04 12.90 1.08
N ASN A 15 4.37 13.51 0.09
CA ASN A 15 3.41 14.58 0.36
C ASN A 15 2.16 14.05 1.08
N VAL A 16 1.65 12.89 0.69
CA VAL A 16 0.52 12.25 1.39
C VAL A 16 0.91 11.92 2.84
N LEU A 17 2.08 11.32 3.05
CA LEU A 17 2.59 11.02 4.40
C LEU A 17 2.74 12.29 5.26
N ARG A 18 3.19 13.40 4.66
CA ARG A 18 3.29 14.69 5.35
C ARG A 18 1.92 15.26 5.73
N ALA A 19 0.85 14.90 5.00
CA ALA A 19 -0.51 15.32 5.32
C ALA A 19 -1.18 14.45 6.40
N MET A 20 -0.61 13.29 6.78
CA MET A 20 -1.21 12.40 7.79
C MET A 20 -1.47 13.07 9.15
N PRO A 21 -0.55 13.87 9.73
CA PRO A 21 -0.84 14.56 10.99
C PRO A 21 -2.01 15.54 10.89
N PHE A 22 -2.20 16.18 9.73
CA PHE A 22 -3.35 17.04 9.49
C PHE A 22 -4.65 16.20 9.46
N PHE A 23 -4.63 15.05 8.80
CA PHE A 23 -5.76 14.12 8.79
C PHE A 23 -6.11 13.62 10.20
N GLU A 24 -5.11 13.26 11.01
CA GLU A 24 -5.29 12.86 12.42
C GLU A 24 -5.99 13.99 13.22
N SER A 25 -5.46 15.22 13.16
CA SER A 25 -6.00 16.35 13.94
C SER A 25 -7.44 16.75 13.56
N HIS A 26 -7.88 16.48 12.33
CA HIS A 26 -9.19 16.88 11.83
C HIS A 26 -10.16 15.70 11.59
N PHE A 27 -9.76 14.48 11.98
CA PHE A 27 -10.52 13.27 11.64
C PHE A 27 -11.94 13.29 12.21
N VAL A 28 -12.11 13.66 13.48
CA VAL A 28 -13.42 13.67 14.16
C VAL A 28 -14.42 14.59 13.44
N GLY A 29 -13.98 15.75 12.96
CA GLY A 29 -14.85 16.70 12.27
C GLY A 29 -15.09 16.37 10.80
N HIS A 30 -14.17 15.68 10.14
CA HIS A 30 -14.12 15.55 8.67
C HIS A 30 -13.91 14.11 8.17
N SER A 31 -14.22 13.11 9.00
CA SER A 31 -13.96 11.68 8.76
C SER A 31 -14.36 11.20 7.37
N LYS A 32 -15.58 11.49 6.92
CA LYS A 32 -16.08 11.09 5.58
C LYS A 32 -15.21 11.63 4.44
N ARG A 33 -14.75 12.87 4.52
CA ARG A 33 -13.91 13.50 3.48
C ARG A 33 -12.50 12.92 3.51
N ILE A 34 -11.93 12.77 4.71
CA ILE A 34 -10.59 12.21 4.89
C ILE A 34 -10.54 10.75 4.42
N LEU A 35 -11.53 9.93 4.79
CA LEU A 35 -11.65 8.55 4.31
C LEU A 35 -11.81 8.48 2.79
N GLY A 36 -12.55 9.41 2.17
CA GLY A 36 -12.64 9.53 0.71
C GLY A 36 -11.26 9.77 0.06
N ILE A 37 -10.51 10.73 0.58
CA ILE A 37 -9.14 11.02 0.11
C ILE A 37 -8.23 9.79 0.27
N LEU A 38 -8.25 9.14 1.43
CA LEU A 38 -7.43 7.95 1.70
C LEU A 38 -7.79 6.78 0.78
N LYS A 39 -9.07 6.63 0.43
CA LYS A 39 -9.54 5.64 -0.55
C LYS A 39 -9.02 5.92 -1.96
N ASP A 40 -9.01 7.18 -2.39
CA ASP A 40 -8.46 7.57 -3.69
C ASP A 40 -6.94 7.34 -3.74
N VAL A 41 -6.24 7.71 -2.67
CA VAL A 41 -4.81 7.42 -2.49
C VAL A 41 -4.55 5.90 -2.57
N GLN A 42 -5.37 5.08 -1.92
CA GLN A 42 -5.26 3.62 -1.95
C GLN A 42 -5.36 3.05 -3.37
N GLY A 43 -6.24 3.61 -4.21
CA GLY A 43 -6.31 3.25 -5.63
C GLY A 43 -5.02 3.55 -6.40
N GLY A 44 -4.34 4.65 -6.07
CA GLY A 44 -3.03 5.00 -6.62
C GLY A 44 -1.91 4.09 -6.12
N THR A 45 -1.86 3.80 -4.82
CA THR A 45 -0.81 2.98 -4.20
C THR A 45 -0.84 1.54 -4.71
N ARG A 46 -2.02 0.97 -4.98
CA ARG A 46 -2.15 -0.36 -5.58
C ARG A 46 -1.54 -0.42 -6.98
N ARG A 47 -1.74 0.61 -7.80
CA ARG A 47 -1.09 0.70 -9.12
C ARG A 47 0.42 0.84 -9.01
N LEU A 48 0.91 1.60 -8.03
CA LEU A 48 2.34 1.74 -7.77
C LEU A 48 2.98 0.42 -7.33
N GLN A 49 2.30 -0.39 -6.50
CA GLN A 49 2.77 -1.73 -6.13
C GLN A 49 2.93 -2.64 -7.36
N MET A 50 1.93 -2.62 -8.26
CA MET A 50 2.00 -3.37 -9.52
C MET A 50 3.16 -2.92 -10.41
N LEU A 51 3.36 -1.61 -10.52
CA LEU A 51 4.49 -1.04 -11.27
C LEU A 51 5.84 -1.35 -10.62
N CYS A 52 5.92 -1.44 -9.28
CA CYS A 52 7.14 -1.87 -8.59
C CYS A 52 7.46 -3.34 -8.90
N ALA A 53 6.46 -4.22 -8.93
CA ALA A 53 6.63 -5.62 -9.30
C ALA A 53 7.09 -5.76 -10.76
N HIS A 54 6.44 -5.05 -11.68
CA HIS A 54 6.84 -5.01 -13.09
C HIS A 54 8.23 -4.37 -13.30
N GLY A 55 8.55 -3.31 -12.56
CA GLY A 55 9.87 -2.65 -12.60
C GLY A 55 11.01 -3.60 -12.19
N LYS A 56 10.74 -4.55 -11.30
CA LYS A 56 11.70 -5.61 -10.92
C LYS A 56 11.84 -6.68 -12.01
N SER A 57 10.78 -7.00 -12.76
CA SER A 57 10.81 -8.06 -13.78
C SER A 57 11.46 -7.64 -15.10
N ILE A 58 11.44 -6.35 -15.45
CA ILE A 58 11.94 -5.86 -16.75
C ILE A 58 13.46 -5.67 -16.84
N GLN A 59 14.23 -6.00 -15.80
CA GLN A 59 15.70 -5.84 -15.71
C GLN A 59 16.23 -4.42 -16.02
N ASP A 60 15.36 -3.40 -16.02
CA ASP A 60 15.75 -2.00 -16.14
C ASP A 60 16.35 -1.53 -14.80
N ALA A 61 17.67 -1.35 -14.78
CA ALA A 61 18.40 -0.90 -13.60
C ALA A 61 17.90 0.45 -13.06
N SER A 62 17.45 1.36 -13.92
CA SER A 62 16.92 2.66 -13.50
C SER A 62 15.56 2.50 -12.80
N ALA A 63 14.70 1.62 -13.29
CA ALA A 63 13.43 1.31 -12.65
C ALA A 63 13.64 0.57 -11.31
N ALA A 64 14.50 -0.46 -11.31
CA ALA A 64 14.79 -1.29 -10.14
C ALA A 64 15.37 -0.47 -8.97
N ALA A 65 16.22 0.53 -9.24
CA ALA A 65 16.81 1.39 -8.22
C ALA A 65 15.78 2.18 -7.39
N HIS A 66 14.60 2.47 -7.94
CA HIS A 66 13.55 3.23 -7.24
C HIS A 66 12.60 2.35 -6.41
N VAL A 67 12.56 1.04 -6.66
CA VAL A 67 11.61 0.11 -6.03
C VAL A 67 11.76 0.04 -4.50
N PRO A 68 12.96 -0.12 -3.91
CA PRO A 68 13.11 -0.24 -2.46
C PRO A 68 12.57 0.98 -1.71
N LYS A 69 12.90 2.19 -2.20
CA LYS A 69 12.42 3.45 -1.61
C LYS A 69 10.90 3.54 -1.64
N LEU A 70 10.28 3.17 -2.76
CA LEU A 70 8.82 3.22 -2.91
C LEU A 70 8.11 2.23 -2.00
N LYS A 71 8.60 0.99 -1.90
CA LYS A 71 8.04 -0.01 -0.99
C LYS A 71 8.02 0.48 0.46
N LYS A 72 9.14 1.04 0.93
CA LYS A 72 9.23 1.64 2.27
C LYS A 72 8.22 2.76 2.50
N LEU A 73 7.99 3.61 1.50
CA LEU A 73 6.98 4.68 1.61
C LEU A 73 5.55 4.13 1.62
N LEU A 74 5.29 3.08 0.85
CA LEU A 74 3.99 2.40 0.82
C LEU A 74 3.68 1.70 2.14
N GLU A 75 4.66 0.98 2.71
CA GLU A 75 4.57 0.36 4.04
C GLU A 75 4.31 1.42 5.13
N ARG A 76 5.04 2.54 5.08
CA ARG A 76 4.81 3.65 6.00
C ARG A 76 3.40 4.22 5.89
N LEU A 77 2.86 4.34 4.67
CA LEU A 77 1.49 4.83 4.47
C LEU A 77 0.44 3.87 5.03
N ILE A 78 0.64 2.56 4.85
CA ILE A 78 -0.21 1.53 5.47
C ILE A 78 -0.18 1.68 6.99
N TYR A 79 1.01 1.86 7.57
CA TYR A 79 1.17 2.07 9.01
C TYR A 79 0.41 3.32 9.51
N GLU A 80 0.62 4.49 8.90
CA GLU A 80 -0.02 5.73 9.34
C GLU A 80 -1.55 5.68 9.20
N THR A 81 -2.06 5.11 8.10
CA THR A 81 -3.51 4.96 7.90
C THR A 81 -4.12 3.92 8.84
N GLY A 82 -3.38 2.86 9.20
CA GLY A 82 -3.80 1.88 10.21
C GLY A 82 -3.77 2.43 11.63
N LYS A 83 -2.79 3.27 11.96
CA LYS A 83 -2.75 4.02 13.22
C LYS A 83 -4.01 4.89 13.36
N LEU A 84 -4.32 5.69 12.34
CA LEU A 84 -5.53 6.51 12.30
C LEU A 84 -6.80 5.67 12.47
N ALA A 85 -6.89 4.52 11.80
CA ALA A 85 -8.04 3.63 11.93
C ALA A 85 -8.19 3.07 13.36
N ARG A 86 -7.08 2.68 14.00
CA ARG A 86 -7.07 2.16 15.38
C ARG A 86 -7.50 3.23 16.40
N GLU A 87 -6.99 4.46 16.27
CA GLU A 87 -7.32 5.57 17.17
C GLU A 87 -8.81 5.97 17.12
N HIS A 88 -9.48 5.67 16.01
CA HIS A 88 -10.90 6.00 15.80
C HIS A 88 -11.84 4.79 15.79
N ASN A 89 -11.38 3.60 16.21
CA ASN A 89 -12.16 2.35 16.23
C ASN A 89 -12.76 1.99 14.85
N LEU A 90 -12.01 2.23 13.78
CA LEU A 90 -12.41 1.94 12.39
C LEU A 90 -11.66 0.75 11.80
N MET A 91 -11.08 -0.10 12.65
CA MET A 91 -10.30 -1.26 12.20
C MET A 91 -11.13 -2.26 11.37
N ASP A 92 -12.42 -2.42 11.68
CA ASP A 92 -13.33 -3.31 10.93
C ASP A 92 -13.57 -2.81 9.50
N ALA A 93 -13.48 -1.50 9.27
CA ALA A 93 -13.58 -0.88 7.95
C ALA A 93 -12.20 -0.72 7.28
N PHE A 94 -11.10 -0.95 8.02
CA PHE A 94 -9.74 -0.77 7.53
C PHE A 94 -9.28 -2.03 6.81
N SER A 95 -9.29 -1.97 5.47
CA SER A 95 -8.76 -3.04 4.63
C SER A 95 -7.34 -2.69 4.15
N THR A 96 -6.32 -3.27 4.80
CA THR A 96 -4.96 -3.40 4.23
C THR A 96 -4.96 -4.48 3.16
N GLY A 97 -5.84 -4.35 2.16
CA GLY A 97 -6.23 -5.44 1.25
C GLY A 97 -5.10 -6.43 1.00
N ILE A 98 -5.25 -7.64 1.57
CA ILE A 98 -4.31 -8.74 1.42
C ILE A 98 -3.94 -8.86 -0.05
N LEU A 99 -2.63 -8.90 -0.30
CA LEU A 99 -1.98 -9.18 -1.57
C LEU A 99 -2.62 -10.43 -2.21
N LYS A 100 -3.61 -10.25 -3.09
CA LYS A 100 -3.73 -11.09 -4.28
C LYS A 100 -2.97 -10.35 -5.37
N GLN A 101 -1.90 -10.95 -5.88
CA GLN A 101 -1.32 -10.53 -7.16
C GLN A 101 -2.49 -10.31 -8.12
N ARG A 102 -2.54 -9.13 -8.72
CA ARG A 102 -3.49 -8.85 -9.80
C ARG A 102 -2.66 -8.60 -11.04
N ASN A 103 -3.18 -8.91 -12.21
CA ASN A 103 -2.50 -8.57 -13.44
C ASN A 103 -2.52 -7.04 -13.64
N LEU A 104 -1.71 -6.53 -14.58
CA LEU A 104 -1.61 -5.10 -14.88
C LEU A 104 -2.94 -4.48 -15.34
N ASP A 105 -3.88 -5.30 -15.80
CA ASP A 105 -5.25 -4.93 -16.19
C ASP A 105 -6.25 -4.94 -15.00
N GLY A 106 -5.81 -5.33 -13.81
CA GLY A 106 -6.65 -5.42 -12.61
C GLY A 106 -7.44 -6.72 -12.47
N SER A 107 -7.26 -7.71 -13.37
CA SER A 107 -7.79 -9.07 -13.20
C SER A 107 -7.08 -9.81 -12.07
N ALA A 108 -7.76 -10.76 -11.44
CA ALA A 108 -7.15 -11.58 -10.40
C ALA A 108 -6.04 -12.45 -11.03
N ALA A 109 -4.80 -12.37 -10.52
CA ALA A 109 -3.78 -13.35 -10.91
C ALA A 109 -4.17 -14.70 -10.31
N PRO A 110 -3.90 -15.82 -11.00
CA PRO A 110 -4.07 -17.15 -10.42
C PRO A 110 -3.28 -17.24 -9.11
N PRO A 111 -3.77 -17.97 -8.10
CA PRO A 111 -2.95 -18.27 -6.94
C PRO A 111 -1.76 -19.12 -7.42
N GLU A 112 -0.59 -18.49 -7.60
CA GLU A 112 0.63 -19.26 -7.79
C GLU A 112 0.88 -20.00 -6.48
N ALA A 113 0.95 -21.33 -6.60
CA ALA A 113 1.31 -22.21 -5.51
C ALA A 113 2.59 -21.69 -4.86
N ALA A 114 2.58 -21.65 -3.53
CA ALA A 114 3.69 -21.25 -2.69
C ALA A 114 5.05 -21.68 -3.29
N SER A 115 5.78 -20.72 -3.86
CA SER A 115 7.22 -20.84 -3.95
C SER A 115 7.76 -20.33 -2.63
N SER A 116 8.22 -21.29 -1.84
CA SER A 116 8.88 -21.13 -0.55
C SER A 116 9.88 -19.99 -0.57
N ASP A 117 9.72 -19.01 0.33
CA ASP A 117 10.75 -18.49 1.24
C ASP A 117 10.26 -17.19 1.92
N GLU A 118 9.71 -17.34 3.12
CA GLU A 118 9.94 -16.51 4.32
C GLU A 118 8.79 -16.77 5.30
N SER A 119 9.11 -17.60 6.28
CA SER A 119 8.35 -17.91 7.47
C SER A 119 8.07 -16.66 8.30
N VAL A 120 6.79 -16.33 8.47
CA VAL A 120 6.32 -15.76 9.73
C VAL A 120 5.15 -16.61 10.19
N SER A 121 5.47 -17.54 11.08
CA SER A 121 4.49 -18.30 11.87
C SER A 121 3.71 -17.34 12.74
N THR A 122 2.38 -17.42 12.68
CA THR A 122 1.53 -17.13 13.83
C THR A 122 0.58 -18.30 13.98
N GLU A 123 0.95 -19.20 14.88
CA GLU A 123 0.11 -20.26 15.43
C GLU A 123 -0.98 -19.67 16.34
N GLN A 124 -2.13 -20.35 16.34
CA GLN A 124 -3.18 -20.40 17.38
C GLN A 124 -3.96 -19.08 17.64
N ASP A 125 -5.29 -19.08 17.74
CA ASP A 125 -6.10 -19.93 18.62
C ASP A 125 -7.38 -20.52 17.97
N GLU A 126 -7.76 -21.67 18.53
CA GLU A 126 -9.03 -22.38 18.39
C GLU A 126 -10.22 -21.58 18.95
N GLU A 127 -11.43 -21.87 18.45
CA GLU A 127 -12.58 -22.12 19.34
C GLU A 127 -13.72 -22.82 18.55
N ASP A 128 -14.45 -23.66 19.29
CA ASP A 128 -15.69 -24.39 18.94
C ASP A 128 -16.75 -23.57 18.17
#